data_AF-A0A7J5UU43-F1
#
_entry.id   AF-A0A7J5UU43-F1
#
_cell.length_a   1.000
_cell.length_b   1.000
_cell.length_c   1.000
_cell.angle_alpha   90.00
_cell.angle_beta   90.00
_cell.angle_gamma   90.00
#
_symmetry.space_group_name_H-M   'P 1'
#
loop_
_entity.id
_entity.type
_entity.pdbx_description
1 polymer ?
#
loop_
_entity_poly.entity_id
_entity_poly.type
_entity_poly.pdbx_seq_one_letter_code
_entity_poly.pdbx_strand_id
1 'polypeptide(L)'
;MNDFETVLADHVAQLDDLTDTGVDAIRAAHAAATLRMGSAFPQAFNGGRRALVAGQHGAALAAADEAARGARPDLPQDVRVAFRWAVLAEAFREELTDAQHEALTLAWAAGVSPARAA
;
A
#
# COMPACT_ATOMS: atom_id res chain seq x y z
N MET A 1 20.36 -1.43 -8.54
CA MET A 1 20.08 -2.53 -7.59
C MET A 1 20.20 -1.91 -6.22
N ASN A 2 19.15 -1.57 -5.47
CA ASN A 2 17.90 -2.30 -5.26
C ASN A 2 16.88 -1.40 -4.55
N ASP A 3 16.27 -0.44 -5.25
CA ASP A 3 15.26 0.41 -4.61
C ASP A 3 14.02 -0.42 -4.23
N PHE A 4 13.52 -1.20 -5.18
CA PHE A 4 12.41 -2.11 -4.95
C PHE A 4 12.67 -3.17 -3.86
N GLU A 5 13.80 -3.88 -3.87
CA GLU A 5 14.02 -4.94 -2.87
C GLU A 5 14.19 -4.36 -1.45
N THR A 6 14.78 -3.17 -1.32
CA THR A 6 14.91 -2.47 -0.02
C THR A 6 13.52 -2.04 0.47
N VAL A 7 12.73 -1.38 -0.39
CA VAL A 7 11.35 -0.98 -0.08
C VAL A 7 10.50 -2.20 0.30
N LEU A 8 10.62 -3.31 -0.43
CA LEU A 8 9.90 -4.54 -0.16
C LEU A 8 10.29 -5.13 1.20
N ALA A 9 11.59 -5.20 1.50
CA ALA A 9 12.08 -5.72 2.78
C ALA A 9 11.56 -4.87 3.97
N ASP A 10 11.59 -3.54 3.85
CA ASP A 10 11.10 -2.63 4.88
C ASP A 10 9.59 -2.80 5.11
N HIS A 11 8.80 -2.93 4.04
CA HIS A 11 7.37 -3.15 4.15
C HIS A 11 7.05 -4.54 4.71
N VAL A 12 7.83 -5.58 4.38
CA VAL A 12 7.65 -6.92 4.95
C VAL A 12 7.91 -6.88 6.46
N ALA A 13 8.92 -6.16 6.93
CA ALA A 13 9.14 -5.96 8.36
C ALA A 13 7.93 -5.27 9.03
N GLN A 14 7.37 -4.23 8.40
CA GLN A 14 6.13 -3.59 8.89
C GLN A 14 4.91 -4.54 8.89
N LEU A 15 4.84 -5.45 7.91
CA LEU A 15 3.78 -6.44 7.79
C LEU A 15 3.87 -7.49 8.91
N ASP A 16 5.08 -7.91 9.27
CA ASP A 16 5.33 -8.83 10.38
C ASP A 16 4.92 -8.19 11.73
N ASP A 17 5.18 -6.90 11.90
CA ASP A 17 4.81 -6.12 13.09
C ASP A 17 3.33 -5.67 13.09
N LEU A 18 2.56 -5.98 12.04
CA LEU A 18 1.18 -5.51 11.89
C LEU A 18 0.24 -6.18 12.91
N THR A 19 -0.36 -5.35 13.77
CA THR A 19 -1.34 -5.74 14.79
C THR A 19 -2.77 -5.80 14.25
N ASP A 20 -3.69 -6.44 14.97
CA ASP A 20 -5.13 -6.43 14.65
C ASP A 20 -5.70 -5.01 14.56
N THR A 21 -5.28 -4.12 15.47
CA THR A 21 -5.62 -2.69 15.42
C THR A 21 -5.12 -2.04 14.13
N GLY A 22 -3.93 -2.39 13.67
CA GLY A 22 -3.38 -1.92 12.40
C GLY A 22 -4.18 -2.42 11.20
N VAL A 23 -4.59 -3.70 11.21
CA VAL A 23 -5.47 -4.29 10.19
C VAL A 23 -6.79 -3.53 10.11
N ASP A 24 -7.42 -3.25 11.25
CA ASP A 24 -8.68 -2.50 11.30
C ASP A 24 -8.50 -1.04 10.86
N ALA A 25 -7.37 -0.42 11.20
CA ALA A 25 -7.05 0.93 10.74
C ALA A 25 -6.89 1.01 9.22
N ILE A 26 -6.24 0.04 8.57
CA ILE A 26 -6.12 -0.04 7.10
C ILE A 26 -7.50 -0.08 6.45
N ARG A 27 -8.39 -0.92 6.99
CA ARG A 27 -9.77 -1.07 6.51
C ARG A 27 -10.58 0.20 6.66
N ALA A 28 -10.51 0.82 7.83
CA ALA A 28 -11.20 2.06 8.14
C ALA A 28 -10.71 3.22 7.26
N ALA A 29 -9.39 3.32 7.04
CA ALA A 29 -8.78 4.40 6.25
C ALA A 29 -9.25 4.39 4.79
N HIS A 30 -9.38 3.20 4.19
CA HIS A 30 -9.86 3.09 2.80
C HIS A 30 -11.32 3.57 2.65
N ALA A 31 -12.18 3.18 3.59
CA ALA A 31 -13.57 3.63 3.63
C ALA A 31 -13.67 5.14 3.90
N ALA A 32 -12.90 5.64 4.88
CA ALA A 32 -12.90 7.05 5.27
C ALA A 32 -12.38 7.97 4.16
N ALA A 33 -11.34 7.57 3.43
CA ALA A 33 -10.78 8.36 2.34
C ALA A 33 -11.79 8.57 1.20
N THR A 34 -12.55 7.53 0.87
CA THR A 34 -13.63 7.59 -0.12
C THR A 34 -14.72 8.58 0.29
N LEU A 35 -15.09 8.61 1.58
CA LEU A 35 -16.08 9.55 2.10
C LEU A 35 -15.57 10.99 2.15
N ARG A 36 -14.33 11.21 2.59
CA ARG A 36 -13.77 12.57 2.80
C ARG A 36 -13.43 13.27 1.50
N MET A 37 -12.85 12.55 0.54
CA MET A 37 -12.34 13.13 -0.71
C MET A 37 -13.30 12.96 -1.89
N GLY A 38 -14.43 12.28 -1.69
CA GLY A 38 -15.43 12.04 -2.71
C GLY A 38 -14.84 11.34 -3.93
N SER A 39 -15.16 11.83 -5.13
CA SER A 39 -14.70 11.25 -6.40
C SER A 39 -13.20 11.43 -6.67
N ALA A 40 -12.52 12.35 -5.98
CA ALA A 40 -11.09 12.61 -6.20
C ALA A 40 -10.21 11.43 -5.75
N PHE A 41 -10.55 10.78 -4.63
CA PHE A 41 -9.81 9.62 -4.14
C PHE A 41 -9.83 8.42 -5.09
N PRO A 42 -10.99 7.89 -5.52
CA PRO A 42 -11.01 6.75 -6.45
C PRO A 42 -10.41 7.11 -7.81
N GLN A 43 -10.44 8.38 -8.25
CA GLN A 43 -9.74 8.82 -9.44
C GLN A 43 -8.22 8.76 -9.27
N ALA A 44 -7.69 9.28 -8.17
CA ALA A 44 -6.26 9.24 -7.86
C ALA A 44 -5.77 7.80 -7.67
N PHE A 45 -6.48 7.00 -6.87
CA PHE A 45 -6.15 5.61 -6.61
C PHE A 45 -6.12 4.77 -7.90
N ASN A 46 -7.17 4.84 -8.72
CA ASN A 46 -7.21 4.09 -9.99
C ASN A 46 -6.25 4.66 -11.04
N GLY A 47 -5.97 5.97 -11.00
CA GLY A 47 -4.95 6.61 -11.82
C GLY A 47 -3.57 6.05 -11.53
N GLY A 48 -3.16 6.03 -10.26
CA GLY A 48 -1.86 5.50 -9.83
C GLY A 48 -1.71 4.01 -10.16
N ARG A 49 -2.74 3.19 -9.91
CA ARG A 49 -2.73 1.77 -10.31
C ARG A 49 -2.48 1.58 -11.80
N ARG A 50 -3.14 2.38 -12.65
CA ARG A 50 -2.94 2.30 -14.10
C ARG A 50 -1.54 2.76 -14.51
N ALA A 51 -1.00 3.80 -13.88
CA ALA A 51 0.35 4.27 -14.14
C ALA A 51 1.38 3.16 -13.85
N LEU A 52 1.33 2.56 -12.65
CA LEU A 52 2.25 1.48 -12.25
C LEU A 52 2.12 0.23 -13.13
N VAL A 53 0.90 -0.13 -13.55
CA VAL A 53 0.69 -1.24 -14.48
C VAL A 53 1.25 -0.92 -15.88
N ALA A 54 1.10 0.32 -16.35
CA ALA A 54 1.66 0.77 -17.63
C ALA A 54 3.19 0.85 -17.62
N GLY A 55 3.80 1.10 -16.45
CA GLY A 55 5.25 1.04 -16.22
C GLY A 55 5.88 -0.35 -16.33
N GLN A 56 5.08 -1.39 -16.62
CA GLN A 56 5.53 -2.78 -16.80
C GLN A 56 6.08 -3.45 -15.53
N HIS A 57 5.67 -3.00 -14.34
CA HIS A 57 6.09 -3.52 -13.03
C HIS A 57 5.45 -4.85 -12.62
N GLY A 58 5.11 -5.71 -13.59
CA GLY A 58 4.41 -6.98 -13.34
C GLY A 58 5.18 -7.93 -12.42
N ALA A 59 6.51 -7.98 -12.56
CA ALA A 59 7.36 -8.80 -11.68
C ALA A 59 7.39 -8.28 -10.25
N ALA A 60 7.49 -6.96 -10.05
CA ALA A 60 7.43 -6.32 -8.74
C ALA A 60 6.06 -6.51 -8.07
N LEU A 61 4.98 -6.44 -8.85
CA LEU A 61 3.62 -6.72 -8.39
C LEU A 61 3.48 -8.15 -7.88
N ALA A 62 3.99 -9.13 -8.63
CA ALA A 62 3.98 -10.53 -8.23
C ALA A 62 4.85 -10.78 -6.98
N ALA A 63 6.04 -10.18 -6.92
CA ALA A 63 6.94 -10.31 -5.78
C ALA A 63 6.33 -9.74 -4.49
N ALA A 64 5.66 -8.58 -4.55
CA ALA A 64 4.96 -8.02 -3.40
C ALA A 64 3.78 -8.91 -2.95
N ASP A 65 2.98 -9.45 -3.90
CA ASP A 65 1.89 -10.36 -3.57
C ASP A 65 2.40 -11.68 -2.94
N GLU A 66 3.51 -12.21 -3.42
CA GLU A 66 4.15 -13.41 -2.87
C GLU A 66 4.73 -13.15 -1.47
N ALA A 67 5.45 -12.05 -1.29
CA ALA A 67 6.02 -11.66 0.00
C ALA A 67 4.93 -11.51 1.07
N ALA A 68 3.81 -10.84 0.75
CA ALA A 68 2.71 -10.69 1.69
C ALA A 68 2.10 -12.03 2.12
N ARG A 69 1.95 -12.97 1.19
CA ARG A 69 1.42 -14.32 1.48
C ARG A 69 2.41 -15.19 2.25
N GLY A 70 3.70 -15.04 1.97
CA GLY A 70 4.76 -15.78 2.65
C GLY A 70 4.92 -15.34 4.11
N ALA A 71 4.93 -14.02 4.35
CA ALA A 71 5.08 -13.45 5.69
C ALA A 71 3.82 -13.65 6.56
N ARG A 72 2.65 -13.30 6.02
CA ARG A 72 1.38 -13.29 6.78
C ARG A 72 0.22 -13.87 5.96
N PRO A 73 0.11 -15.21 5.86
CA PRO A 73 -0.93 -15.87 5.06
C PRO A 73 -2.36 -15.65 5.60
N ASP A 74 -2.47 -15.35 6.89
CA ASP A 74 -3.70 -15.04 7.63
C ASP A 74 -4.32 -13.69 7.24
N LEU A 75 -3.56 -12.80 6.60
CA LEU A 75 -4.04 -11.45 6.35
C LEU A 75 -5.25 -11.42 5.40
N PRO A 76 -6.22 -10.56 5.70
CA PRO A 76 -7.29 -10.25 4.78
C PRO A 76 -6.82 -9.75 3.41
N GLN A 77 -7.63 -10.00 2.37
CA GLN A 77 -7.30 -9.61 1.01
C GLN A 77 -7.12 -8.10 0.84
N ASP A 78 -7.99 -7.29 1.45
CA ASP A 78 -7.92 -5.84 1.43
C ASP A 78 -6.61 -5.29 2.02
N VAL A 79 -6.13 -5.87 3.13
CA VAL A 79 -4.83 -5.51 3.73
C VAL A 79 -3.67 -5.88 2.82
N ARG A 80 -3.68 -7.09 2.23
CA ARG A 80 -2.65 -7.49 1.24
C ARG A 80 -2.63 -6.57 0.02
N VAL A 81 -3.80 -6.11 -0.43
CA VAL A 81 -3.91 -5.16 -1.53
C VAL A 81 -3.33 -3.79 -1.14
N ALA A 82 -3.59 -3.31 0.09
CA ALA A 82 -3.01 -2.07 0.60
C ALA A 82 -1.48 -2.16 0.69
N PHE A 83 -0.95 -3.24 1.26
CA PHE A 83 0.49 -3.53 1.30
C PHE A 83 1.12 -3.46 -0.09
N ARG A 84 0.57 -4.22 -1.05
CA ARG A 84 1.11 -4.30 -2.41
C ARG A 84 1.18 -2.93 -3.07
N TRP A 85 0.10 -2.15 -2.99
CA TRP A 85 0.10 -0.83 -3.63
C TRP A 85 1.00 0.16 -2.92
N ALA A 86 1.19 0.07 -1.60
CA ALA A 86 2.16 0.88 -0.88
C ALA A 86 3.60 0.56 -1.33
N VAL A 87 3.97 -0.72 -1.38
CA VAL A 87 5.29 -1.16 -1.87
C VAL A 87 5.58 -0.62 -3.27
N LEU A 88 4.65 -0.80 -4.22
CA LEU A 88 4.87 -0.31 -5.58
C LEU A 88 4.88 1.22 -5.66
N ALA A 89 4.05 1.90 -4.86
CA ALA A 89 4.00 3.35 -4.89
C ALA A 89 5.29 3.99 -4.36
N GLU A 90 5.88 3.42 -3.30
CA GLU A 90 7.15 3.87 -2.74
C GLU A 90 8.32 3.52 -3.66
N ALA A 91 8.34 2.30 -4.23
CA ALA A 91 9.43 1.85 -5.10
C ALA A 91 9.47 2.50 -6.49
N PHE A 92 8.35 3.06 -6.96
CA PHE A 92 8.23 3.68 -8.29
C PHE A 92 7.58 5.07 -8.18
N ARG A 93 8.00 5.82 -7.16
CA ARG A 93 7.42 7.10 -6.79
C ARG A 93 7.39 8.10 -7.93
N GLU A 94 8.42 8.09 -8.78
CA GLU A 94 8.62 8.98 -9.92
C GLU A 94 7.58 8.81 -11.04
N GLU A 95 6.87 7.68 -11.07
CA GLU A 95 5.79 7.42 -12.04
C GLU A 95 4.42 7.96 -11.59
N LEU A 96 4.36 8.47 -10.36
CA LEU A 96 3.12 8.86 -9.71
C LEU A 96 3.06 10.37 -9.47
N THR A 97 1.87 10.93 -9.60
CA THR A 97 1.60 12.26 -9.02
C THR A 97 1.49 12.15 -7.50
N ASP A 98 1.69 13.25 -6.79
CA ASP A 98 1.57 13.29 -5.32
C ASP A 98 0.22 12.73 -4.84
N ALA A 99 -0.87 13.09 -5.53
CA ALA A 99 -2.20 12.60 -5.19
C ALA A 99 -2.36 11.09 -5.44
N GLN A 100 -1.73 10.54 -6.48
CA GLN A 100 -1.76 9.11 -6.75
C GLN A 100 -0.94 8.34 -5.73
N HIS A 101 0.25 8.84 -5.40
CA HIS A 101 1.11 8.28 -4.37
C HIS A 101 0.38 8.25 -3.02
N GLU A 102 -0.14 9.40 -2.58
CA GLU A 102 -0.91 9.52 -1.34
C GLU A 102 -2.09 8.54 -1.34
N ALA A 103 -2.86 8.47 -2.43
CA ALA A 103 -4.01 7.57 -2.50
C ALA A 103 -3.62 6.08 -2.38
N LEU A 104 -2.47 5.68 -2.95
CA LEU A 104 -1.99 4.29 -2.91
C LEU A 104 -1.38 3.90 -1.56
N THR A 105 -0.76 4.83 -0.84
CA THR A 105 -0.08 4.57 0.44
C THR A 105 -0.96 4.84 1.66
N LEU A 106 -2.00 5.67 1.54
CA LEU A 106 -2.80 6.15 2.68
C LEU A 106 -3.39 5.03 3.55
N ALA A 107 -3.94 3.98 2.95
CA ALA A 107 -4.53 2.89 3.72
C ALA A 107 -3.46 2.14 4.52
N TRP A 108 -2.34 1.81 3.89
CA TRP A 108 -1.21 1.13 4.54
C TRP A 108 -0.63 1.97 5.67
N ALA A 109 -0.35 3.24 5.40
CA ALA A 109 0.19 4.19 6.37
C ALA A 109 -0.66 4.33 7.64
N ALA A 110 -1.98 4.14 7.53
CA ALA A 110 -2.87 4.16 8.69
C ALA A 110 -2.67 2.96 9.63
N GLY A 111 -2.26 1.80 9.11
CA GLY A 111 -2.02 0.59 9.91
C GLY A 111 -0.62 0.45 10.47
N VAL A 112 0.38 0.98 9.76
CA VAL A 112 1.80 0.86 10.15
C VAL A 112 2.37 2.11 10.80
N SER A 113 1.63 3.22 10.80
CA SER A 113 2.03 4.37 11.61
C SER A 113 2.02 3.95 13.08
N PRO A 114 3.11 4.19 13.84
CA PRO A 114 3.04 4.12 15.29
C PRO A 114 1.95 5.10 15.69
N ALA A 115 0.91 4.60 16.36
CA ALA A 115 -0.24 5.37 16.81
C ALA A 115 0.20 6.78 17.18
N ARG A 116 -0.19 7.77 16.37
CA ARG A 116 0.17 9.16 16.60
C ARG A 116 -0.67 9.63 17.79
N ALA A 117 -0.06 9.53 18.99
CA ALA A 117 -0.54 9.95 20.32
C ALA A 117 -1.70 9.08 20.88
N ALA A 118 -1.61 8.47 22.06
CA ALA A 118 -1.50 9.09 23.39
C ALA A 118 -2.55 10.18 23.63
#